data_AF-A0A2P5MV36-F1
#
_entry.id   AF-A0A2P5MV36-F1
#
_cell.length_a   1.000
_cell.length_b   1.000
_cell.length_c   1.000
_cell.angle_alpha   90.00
_cell.angle_beta   90.00
_cell.angle_gamma   90.00
#
_symmetry.space_group_name_H-M   'P 1'
#
loop_
_entity.id
_entity.type
_entity.pdbx_description
1 polymer ?
#
loop_
_entity_poly.entity_id
_entity_poly.type
_entity_poly.pdbx_seq_one_letter_code
_entity_poly.pdbx_strand_id
1 'polypeptide(L)'
;MSNSIEHFDLQKTRLCSSVVLTWATGNPDEFKKSEKLLKEQLGIGSSATSAFQFMSGKRAKAALECGLPEEQVQLLEAHHIAKEVCAKYGLGAVNKPDQIDRAELLALVKSRQYALQ
;
A
#
# COMPACT_ATOMS: atom_id res chain seq x y z
N MET A 1 25.29 -7.17 4.95
CA MET A 1 25.04 -6.77 3.54
C MET A 1 23.54 -6.84 3.24
N SER A 2 22.70 -6.02 3.90
CA SER A 2 21.23 -6.18 3.80
C SER A 2 20.43 -4.88 3.58
N ASN A 3 21.04 -3.71 3.40
CA ASN A 3 20.28 -2.45 3.34
C ASN A 3 19.67 -2.09 1.98
N SER A 4 20.05 -2.76 0.88
CA SER A 4 19.65 -2.30 -0.46
C SER A 4 18.30 -2.88 -0.94
N ILE A 5 17.94 -4.08 -0.49
CA ILE A 5 16.72 -4.77 -0.94
C ILE A 5 15.49 -4.24 -0.18
N GLU A 6 15.61 -4.04 1.14
CA GLU A 6 14.54 -3.50 1.98
C GLU A 6 14.18 -2.05 1.59
N HIS A 7 15.18 -1.25 1.21
CA HIS A 7 14.96 0.14 0.78
C HIS A 7 14.21 0.23 -0.56
N PHE A 8 14.52 -0.66 -1.51
CA PHE A 8 13.85 -0.71 -2.80
C PHE A 8 12.37 -1.13 -2.64
N ASP A 9 12.11 -2.11 -1.78
CA ASP A 9 10.74 -2.57 -1.51
C ASP A 9 9.89 -1.51 -0.79
N LEU A 10 10.47 -0.69 0.10
CA LEU A 10 9.76 0.43 0.74
C LEU A 10 9.40 1.56 -0.25
N GLN A 11 10.33 1.98 -1.12
CA GLN A 11 10.04 3.00 -2.13
C GLN A 11 8.94 2.54 -3.09
N LYS A 12 9.02 1.29 -3.54
CA LYS A 12 7.97 0.69 -4.35
C LYS A 12 6.62 0.64 -3.62
N THR A 13 6.63 0.30 -2.33
CA THR A 13 5.43 0.30 -1.48
C THR A 13 4.79 1.68 -1.39
N ARG A 14 5.57 2.75 -1.22
CA ARG A 14 5.06 4.13 -1.23
C ARG A 14 4.45 4.53 -2.57
N LEU A 15 5.08 4.16 -3.68
CA LEU A 15 4.57 4.47 -5.01
C LEU A 15 3.26 3.72 -5.29
N CYS A 16 3.20 2.43 -4.96
CA CYS A 16 2.00 1.63 -5.15
C CYS A 16 0.87 2.04 -4.19
N SER A 17 1.18 2.43 -2.94
CA SER A 17 0.17 2.91 -1.99
C SER A 17 -0.48 4.20 -2.45
N SER A 18 0.28 5.14 -3.03
CA SER A 18 -0.27 6.38 -3.59
C SER A 18 -1.32 6.12 -4.68
N VAL A 19 -1.10 5.11 -5.53
CA VAL A 19 -2.08 4.71 -6.55
C VAL A 19 -3.35 4.14 -5.93
N VAL A 20 -3.21 3.30 -4.90
CA VAL A 20 -4.36 2.68 -4.22
C VAL A 20 -5.17 3.73 -3.45
N LEU A 21 -4.51 4.64 -2.73
CA LEU A 21 -5.19 5.66 -1.93
C LEU A 21 -5.90 6.69 -2.81
N THR A 22 -5.27 7.19 -3.87
CA THR A 22 -5.90 8.15 -4.80
C THR A 22 -7.05 7.52 -5.60
N TRP A 23 -6.99 6.21 -5.87
CA TRP A 23 -8.14 5.48 -6.39
C TRP A 23 -9.30 5.46 -5.38
N ALA A 24 -9.01 5.21 -4.11
CA ALA A 24 -10.02 5.13 -3.05
C ALA A 24 -10.70 6.47 -2.74
N THR A 25 -10.02 7.61 -2.96
CA THR A 25 -10.64 8.94 -2.84
C THR A 25 -11.60 9.26 -3.99
N GLY A 26 -11.54 8.51 -5.09
CA GLY A 26 -12.37 8.73 -6.27
C GLY A 26 -11.98 9.98 -7.08
N ASN A 27 -10.82 10.59 -6.82
CA ASN A 27 -10.33 11.76 -7.54
C ASN A 27 -9.54 11.34 -8.80
N PRO A 28 -10.08 11.54 -10.02
CA PRO A 28 -9.44 11.05 -11.25
C PRO A 28 -8.10 11.72 -11.58
N ASP A 29 -7.92 12.98 -11.18
CA ASP A 29 -6.70 13.74 -11.51
C ASP A 29 -5.53 13.32 -10.62
N GLU A 30 -5.79 13.14 -9.32
CA GLU A 30 -4.81 12.59 -8.38
C GLU A 30 -4.44 11.16 -8.74
N PHE A 31 -5.43 10.35 -9.13
CA PHE A 31 -5.21 8.99 -9.59
C PHE A 31 -4.29 8.96 -10.82
N LYS A 32 -4.59 9.74 -11.87
CA LYS A 32 -3.72 9.84 -13.06
C LYS A 32 -2.31 10.31 -12.72
N LYS A 33 -2.17 11.27 -11.80
CA LYS A 33 -0.87 11.78 -11.35
C LYS A 33 -0.06 10.68 -10.66
N SER A 34 -0.68 9.89 -9.79
CA SER A 34 -0.03 8.78 -9.10
C SER A 34 0.39 7.66 -10.08
N GLU A 35 -0.46 7.31 -11.05
CA GLU A 35 -0.13 6.32 -12.08
C GLU A 35 1.05 6.77 -12.96
N LYS A 36 1.09 8.06 -13.30
CA LYS A 36 2.21 8.65 -14.05
C LYS A 36 3.51 8.51 -13.25
N LEU A 37 3.50 8.90 -11.98
CA LEU A 37 4.68 8.80 -11.12
C LEU A 37 5.15 7.35 -10.95
N LEU A 38 4.22 6.40 -10.79
CA LEU A 38 4.53 4.97 -10.73
C LEU A 38 5.31 4.51 -11.97
N LYS A 39 4.83 4.88 -13.16
CA LYS A 39 5.46 4.52 -14.45
C LYS A 39 6.81 5.17 -14.64
N GLU A 40 6.98 6.43 -14.23
CA GLU A 40 8.24 7.15 -14.32
C GLU A 40 9.32 6.52 -13.44
N GLN A 41 8.95 6.03 -12.25
CA GLN A 41 9.91 5.52 -11.27
C GLN A 41 10.18 4.01 -11.40
N LEU A 42 9.17 3.21 -11.78
CA LEU A 42 9.27 1.75 -11.86
C LEU A 42 9.29 1.20 -13.29
N GLY A 43 9.10 2.07 -14.29
CA GLY A 43 9.12 1.73 -15.70
C GLY A 43 7.77 1.34 -16.30
N ILE A 44 7.77 1.15 -17.63
CA ILE A 44 6.59 0.98 -18.49
C ILE A 44 5.73 -0.25 -18.12
N GLY A 45 6.33 -1.27 -17.50
CA GLY A 45 5.59 -2.46 -17.01
C GLY A 45 4.69 -2.21 -15.81
N SER A 46 4.75 -1.02 -15.21
CA SER A 46 3.97 -0.65 -14.02
C SER A 46 2.62 -0.03 -14.39
N SER A 47 1.56 -0.51 -13.75
CA SER A 47 0.16 -0.11 -13.96
C SER A 47 -0.59 -0.05 -12.63
N ALA A 48 -1.75 0.59 -12.59
CA ALA A 48 -2.64 0.51 -11.43
C ALA A 48 -2.89 -0.94 -10.98
N THR A 49 -3.23 -1.84 -11.89
CA THR A 49 -3.44 -3.26 -11.58
C THR A 49 -2.22 -3.88 -10.87
N SER A 50 -1.02 -3.64 -11.38
CA SER A 50 0.20 -4.15 -10.76
C SER A 50 0.49 -3.52 -9.38
N ALA A 51 0.08 -2.26 -9.16
CA ALA A 51 0.18 -1.61 -7.86
C ALA A 51 -0.78 -2.23 -6.84
N PHE A 52 -2.03 -2.48 -7.23
CA PHE A 52 -3.01 -3.20 -6.40
C PHE A 52 -2.53 -4.62 -6.07
N GLN A 53 -2.04 -5.36 -7.06
CA GLN A 53 -1.47 -6.69 -6.87
C GLN A 53 -0.30 -6.69 -5.89
N PHE A 54 0.67 -5.78 -6.10
CA PHE A 54 1.82 -5.65 -5.22
C PHE A 54 1.39 -5.30 -3.80
N MET A 55 0.55 -4.27 -3.63
CA MET A 55 0.09 -3.82 -2.32
C MET A 55 -0.70 -4.88 -1.59
N SER A 56 -1.46 -5.74 -2.28
CA SER A 56 -2.20 -6.83 -1.62
C SER A 56 -1.31 -7.97 -1.10
N GLY A 57 -0.03 -8.00 -1.48
CA GLY A 57 0.89 -9.09 -1.18
C GLY A 57 1.64 -8.96 0.15
N LYS A 58 2.21 -10.09 0.60
CA LYS A 58 3.02 -10.18 1.84
C LYS A 58 4.28 -9.30 1.80
N ARG A 59 4.86 -9.08 0.63
CA ARG A 59 6.06 -8.24 0.48
C ARG A 59 5.79 -6.77 0.82
N ALA A 60 4.66 -6.22 0.34
CA ALA A 60 4.25 -4.87 0.70
C ALA A 60 3.93 -4.77 2.21
N LYS A 61 3.31 -5.81 2.78
CA LYS A 61 3.05 -5.89 4.23
C LYS A 61 4.33 -5.99 5.08
N ALA A 62 5.39 -6.63 4.59
CA ALA A 62 6.67 -6.63 5.29
C ALA A 62 7.35 -5.26 5.16
N ALA A 63 7.33 -4.66 3.96
CA ALA A 63 8.00 -3.40 3.69
C ALA A 63 7.42 -2.21 4.48
N LEU A 64 6.12 -2.22 4.81
CA LEU A 64 5.52 -1.15 5.61
C LEU A 64 6.12 -1.08 7.03
N GLU A 65 6.60 -2.19 7.60
CA GLU A 65 7.21 -2.22 8.94
C GLU A 65 8.53 -1.43 8.98
N CYS A 66 9.16 -1.25 7.81
CA CYS A 66 10.37 -0.45 7.63
C CYS A 66 10.07 1.04 7.37
N GLY A 67 8.80 1.42 7.18
CA GLY A 67 8.37 2.79 6.96
C GLY A 67 8.42 3.65 8.23
N LEU A 68 8.38 4.97 8.06
CA LEU A 68 8.30 5.90 9.18
C LEU A 68 6.95 5.72 9.91
N PRO A 69 6.88 5.89 11.25
CA PRO A 69 5.64 5.67 12.00
C PRO A 69 4.43 6.47 11.47
N GLU A 70 4.65 7.66 10.95
CA GLU A 70 3.61 8.54 10.41
C GLU A 70 3.00 8.05 9.10
N GLU A 71 3.74 7.30 8.28
CA GLU A 71 3.25 6.76 7.00
C GLU A 71 2.72 5.33 7.14
N GLN A 72 3.14 4.58 8.17
CA GLN A 72 2.73 3.18 8.38
C GLN A 72 1.21 2.98 8.35
N VAL A 73 0.46 3.90 8.95
CA VAL A 73 -1.02 3.85 8.94
C VAL A 73 -1.57 3.93 7.52
N GLN A 74 -1.05 4.86 6.71
CA GLN A 74 -1.48 5.04 5.32
C GLN A 74 -1.06 3.86 4.44
N LEU A 75 0.14 3.31 4.66
CA LEU A 75 0.62 2.13 3.94
C LEU A 75 -0.21 0.89 4.26
N LEU A 76 -0.59 0.71 5.53
CA LEU A 76 -1.45 -0.41 5.94
C LEU A 76 -2.90 -0.22 5.44
N GLU A 77 -3.44 0.99 5.46
CA GLU A 77 -4.73 1.29 4.86
C GLU A 77 -4.74 0.92 3.36
N ALA A 78 -3.72 1.34 2.62
CA ALA A 78 -3.56 0.98 1.21
C ALA A 78 -3.42 -0.53 1.01
N HIS A 79 -2.69 -1.24 1.88
CA HIS A 79 -2.61 -2.71 1.86
C HIS A 79 -4.00 -3.36 1.98
N HIS A 80 -4.83 -2.93 2.94
CA HIS A 80 -6.16 -3.49 3.14
C HIS A 80 -7.13 -3.17 2.01
N ILE A 81 -7.12 -1.93 1.49
CA ILE A 81 -7.91 -1.57 0.31
C ILE A 81 -7.51 -2.45 -0.88
N ALA A 82 -6.21 -2.59 -1.12
CA ALA A 82 -5.72 -3.42 -2.22
C ALA A 82 -6.12 -4.90 -2.06
N LYS A 83 -6.05 -5.44 -0.83
CA LYS A 83 -6.46 -6.81 -0.51
C LYS A 83 -7.95 -7.02 -0.78
N GLU A 84 -8.81 -6.10 -0.36
CA GLU A 84 -10.27 -6.14 -0.65
C GLU A 84 -10.55 -6.08 -2.16
N VAL A 85 -9.96 -5.12 -2.86
CA VAL A 85 -10.16 -4.91 -4.30
C VAL A 85 -9.68 -6.13 -5.09
N CYS A 86 -8.47 -6.62 -4.82
CA CYS A 86 -7.94 -7.79 -5.51
C CYS A 86 -8.77 -9.05 -5.24
N ALA A 87 -9.23 -9.26 -4.01
CA ALA A 87 -10.09 -10.40 -3.69
C ALA A 87 -11.48 -10.28 -4.32
N LYS A 88 -12.04 -9.07 -4.41
CA LYS A 88 -13.36 -8.82 -5.01
C LYS A 88 -13.35 -9.00 -6.54
N TYR A 89 -12.31 -8.53 -7.21
CA TYR A 89 -12.23 -8.53 -8.68
C TYR A 89 -11.35 -9.65 -9.26
N GLY A 90 -10.83 -10.55 -8.41
CA GLY A 90 -9.97 -11.66 -8.85
C GLY A 90 -8.64 -11.20 -9.44
N LEU A 91 -8.12 -10.04 -9.02
CA LEU A 91 -6.91 -9.43 -9.58
C LEU A 91 -5.62 -10.08 -9.04
N GLY A 92 -5.70 -11.14 -8.24
CA GLY A 92 -4.53 -11.88 -7.74
C GLY A 92 -4.94 -13.00 -6.77
N ALA A 93 -3.98 -13.82 -6.36
CA ALA A 93 -4.20 -14.89 -5.37
C ALA A 93 -4.13 -14.34 -3.93
N VAL A 94 -5.12 -13.52 -3.55
CA VAL A 94 -5.20 -12.90 -2.21
C VAL A 94 -6.53 -13.18 -1.54
N ASN A 95 -6.47 -13.49 -0.25
CA ASN A 95 -7.65 -13.67 0.60
C ASN A 95 -8.29 -12.31 0.92
N LYS A 96 -9.60 -12.30 1.14
CA LYS A 96 -10.31 -11.11 1.65
C LYS A 96 -9.74 -10.66 3.01
N PRO A 97 -9.77 -9.36 3.35
CA PRO A 97 -9.46 -8.89 4.68
C PRO A 97 -10.33 -9.56 5.76
N ASP A 98 -9.74 -9.91 6.89
CA ASP A 98 -10.39 -10.59 8.01
C ASP A 98 -10.39 -9.75 9.31
N GLN A 99 -10.72 -10.38 10.45
CA GLN A 99 -10.73 -9.71 11.75
C GLN A 99 -9.34 -9.35 12.28
N ILE A 100 -8.31 -10.12 11.90
CA ILE A 100 -6.92 -9.86 12.29
C ILE A 100 -6.44 -8.60 11.58
N ASP A 101 -6.71 -8.50 10.26
CA ASP A 101 -6.38 -7.30 9.47
C ASP A 101 -7.03 -6.04 10.07
N ARG A 102 -8.29 -6.13 10.49
CA ARG A 102 -8.98 -5.00 11.16
C ARG A 102 -8.36 -4.63 12.51
N ALA A 103 -8.01 -5.63 13.32
CA ALA A 103 -7.41 -5.40 14.63
C ALA A 103 -6.04 -4.70 14.51
N GLU A 104 -5.24 -5.10 13.52
CA GLU A 104 -3.93 -4.50 13.23
C GLU A 104 -4.06 -3.02 12.84
N LEU A 105 -5.00 -2.68 11.95
CA LEU A 105 -5.26 -1.29 11.57
C LEU A 105 -5.70 -0.45 12.78
N LEU A 106 -6.60 -0.98 13.60
CA LEU A 106 -7.08 -0.28 14.80
C LEU A 106 -5.96 -0.07 15.83
N ALA A 107 -5.06 -1.03 15.98
CA ALA A 107 -3.91 -0.91 16.88
C ALA A 107 -2.96 0.22 16.43
N LEU A 108 -2.67 0.31 15.12
CA LEU A 108 -1.81 1.35 14.56
C LEU A 108 -2.44 2.74 14.57
N VAL A 109 -3.76 2.84 14.33
CA VAL A 109 -4.46 4.13 14.47
C VAL A 109 -4.40 4.62 15.91
N LYS A 110 -4.62 3.72 16.89
CA LYS A 110 -4.52 4.08 18.32
C LYS A 110 -3.10 4.50 18.71
N SER A 111 -2.07 3.76 18.31
CA SER A 111 -0.68 4.11 18.65
C SER A 111 -0.28 5.48 18.11
N ARG A 112 -0.71 5.83 16.89
CA ARG A 112 -0.51 7.16 16.30
C ARG A 112 -1.21 8.27 17.07
N GLN A 113 -2.44 8.04 17.55
CA GLN A 113 -3.19 9.03 18.34
C GLN A 113 -2.50 9.34 19.68
N TYR A 114 -1.94 8.34 20.35
CA TYR A 114 -1.21 8.53 21.61
C TYR A 114 0.15 9.21 21.43
N ALA A 115 0.82 9.01 20.29
CA ALA A 115 2.11 9.65 20.00
C ALA A 115 2.01 11.16 19.70
N LEU A 116 0.80 11.68 19.47
CA LEU A 116 0.52 13.09 19.19
C LEU A 116 -0.01 13.87 20.42
N GLN A 117 -0.15 13.20 21.57
CA GLN A 117 -0.53 13.77 22.86
C GLN A 117 0.71 14.01 23.72
#